data_AF-A0ABD2X511-F1
#
_entry.id   AF-A0ABD2X511-F1
#
_cell.length_a   1.000
_cell.length_b   1.000
_cell.length_c   1.000
_cell.angle_alpha   90.00
_cell.angle_beta   90.00
_cell.angle_gamma   90.00
#
_symmetry.space_group_name_H-M   'P 1'
#
loop_
_entity.id
_entity.type
_entity.pdbx_description
1 polymer ?
#
loop_
_entity_poly.entity_id
_entity_poly.type
_entity_poly.pdbx_seq_one_letter_code
_entity_poly.pdbx_strand_id
1 'polypeptide(L)'
;MPIVRPDDIEIDGWDISAANLAEAMARAKVLDVNLQQQLVPHMRQMKPRKSIYYPDFIAANQESRPNNVLSNKSKKSINWDHE
;
A
#
# COMPACT_ATOMS: atom_id res chain seq x y z
N MET A 1 -6.13 -32.89 -3.80
CA MET A 1 -6.97 -31.81 -3.20
C MET A 1 -7.15 -30.72 -4.24
N PRO A 2 -8.36 -30.18 -4.44
CA PRO A 2 -8.53 -28.96 -5.22
C PRO A 2 -8.01 -27.76 -4.42
N ILE A 3 -7.22 -26.90 -5.07
CA ILE A 3 -6.73 -25.62 -4.52
C ILE A 3 -7.22 -24.52 -5.48
N VAL A 4 -7.51 -23.34 -4.92
CA VAL A 4 -7.92 -22.15 -5.69
C VAL A 4 -6.86 -21.80 -6.74
N ARG A 5 -7.30 -21.45 -7.95
CA ARG A 5 -6.40 -20.95 -9.00
C ARG A 5 -6.13 -19.45 -8.77
N PRO A 6 -4.91 -18.96 -9.02
CA PRO A 6 -4.60 -17.54 -8.92
C PRO A 6 -5.47 -16.64 -9.81
N ASP A 7 -5.90 -17.14 -10.97
CA ASP A 7 -6.75 -16.39 -11.92
C ASP A 7 -8.15 -16.08 -11.35
N ASP A 8 -8.57 -16.82 -10.33
CA ASP A 8 -9.89 -16.68 -9.70
C ASP A 8 -9.84 -15.78 -8.44
N ILE A 9 -8.71 -15.10 -8.20
CA ILE A 9 -8.51 -14.23 -7.01
C ILE A 9 -8.80 -12.77 -7.37
N GLU A 10 -9.77 -12.17 -6.68
CA GLU A 10 -9.97 -10.72 -6.68
C GLU A 10 -9.07 -10.04 -5.64
N ILE A 11 -8.35 -8.99 -6.05
CA ILE A 11 -7.34 -8.32 -5.22
C ILE A 11 -7.76 -6.87 -4.97
N ASP A 12 -7.75 -6.46 -3.69
CA ASP A 12 -7.88 -5.09 -3.21
C ASP A 12 -7.02 -4.92 -1.93
N GLY A 13 -6.86 -3.70 -1.43
CA GLY A 13 -6.15 -3.48 -0.17
C GLY A 13 -5.90 -2.02 0.20
N TRP A 14 -5.00 -1.83 1.16
CA TRP A 14 -4.65 -0.55 1.75
C TRP A 14 -3.14 -0.32 1.67
N ASP A 15 -2.74 0.93 1.45
CA ASP A 15 -1.35 1.37 1.54
C ASP A 15 -1.34 2.80 2.10
N ILE A 16 -0.30 3.13 2.86
CA ILE A 16 -0.06 4.48 3.35
C ILE A 16 0.35 5.45 2.22
N SER A 17 0.77 4.91 1.08
CA SER A 17 1.04 5.63 -0.17
C SER A 17 -0.17 5.60 -1.10
N ALA A 18 -0.47 6.73 -1.74
CA ALA A 18 -1.57 6.88 -2.70
C ALA A 18 -1.21 6.40 -4.12
N ALA A 19 -0.01 5.88 -4.33
CA ALA A 19 0.44 5.45 -5.65
C ALA A 19 -0.45 4.33 -6.18
N ASN A 20 -0.93 4.46 -7.43
CA ASN A 20 -1.64 3.34 -8.08
C ASN A 20 -0.66 2.20 -8.39
N LEU A 21 -1.19 1.02 -8.74
CA LEU A 21 -0.33 -0.15 -8.97
C LEU A 21 0.63 0.02 -10.16
N ALA A 22 0.33 0.86 -11.15
CA ALA A 22 1.25 1.13 -12.25
C ALA A 22 2.48 1.93 -11.79
N GLU A 23 2.27 2.95 -10.96
CA GLU A 23 3.34 3.74 -10.32
C GLU A 23 4.15 2.88 -9.34
N ALA A 24 3.46 2.04 -8.56
CA ALA A 24 4.09 1.13 -7.62
C ALA A 24 4.99 0.09 -8.33
N MET A 25 4.52 -0.45 -9.46
CA MET A 25 5.27 -1.39 -10.29
C MET A 25 6.56 -0.76 -10.84
N ALA A 26 6.48 0.46 -11.38
CA ALA A 26 7.65 1.20 -11.86
C ALA A 26 8.65 1.48 -10.73
N ARG A 27 8.15 1.88 -9.56
CA ARG A 27 8.96 2.12 -8.35
C ARG A 27 9.64 0.85 -7.84
N ALA A 28 8.96 -0.30 -7.91
CA ALA A 28 9.45 -1.57 -7.39
C ALA A 28 10.58 -2.18 -8.23
N LYS A 29 10.66 -1.85 -9.54
CA LYS A 29 11.71 -2.34 -10.46
C LYS A 29 11.84 -3.87 -10.52
N VAL A 30 10.71 -4.57 -10.41
CA VAL A 30 10.67 -6.05 -10.43
C VAL A 30 10.38 -6.60 -11.83
N LEU A 31 9.37 -6.06 -12.51
CA LEU A 31 8.95 -6.56 -13.82
C LEU A 31 9.73 -5.88 -14.96
N ASP A 32 9.91 -6.60 -16.06
CA ASP A 32 10.50 -6.06 -17.29
C ASP A 32 9.68 -4.87 -17.83
N VAL A 33 10.37 -3.87 -18.42
CA VAL A 33 9.75 -2.62 -18.87
C VAL A 33 8.67 -2.86 -19.92
N ASN A 34 8.85 -3.80 -20.84
CA ASN A 34 7.84 -4.08 -21.87
C ASN A 34 6.59 -4.72 -21.26
N LEU A 35 6.77 -5.59 -20.26
CA LEU A 35 5.64 -6.15 -19.51
C LEU A 35 4.92 -5.06 -18.71
N GLN A 36 5.66 -4.13 -18.08
CA GLN A 36 5.05 -3.01 -17.38
C GLN A 36 4.14 -2.18 -18.30
N GLN A 37 4.60 -1.86 -19.51
CA GLN A 37 3.81 -1.10 -20.50
C GLN A 37 2.50 -1.80 -20.84
N GLN A 38 2.50 -3.12 -20.99
CA GLN A 38 1.30 -3.92 -21.26
C GLN A 38 0.33 -3.92 -20.07
N LEU A 39 0.84 -3.88 -18.84
CA LEU A 39 0.03 -3.92 -17.62
C LEU A 39 -0.52 -2.55 -17.20
N VAL A 40 0.09 -1.44 -17.62
CA VAL A 40 -0.34 -0.07 -17.23
C VAL A 40 -1.85 0.18 -17.38
N PRO A 41 -2.52 -0.19 -18.49
CA PRO A 41 -3.96 0.05 -18.64
C PRO A 41 -4.81 -0.62 -17.56
N HIS A 42 -4.37 -1.78 -17.06
CA HIS A 42 -5.05 -2.54 -16.01
C HIS A 42 -4.70 -2.01 -14.61
N MET A 43 -3.43 -1.67 -14.38
CA MET A 43 -2.91 -1.33 -13.06
C MET A 43 -3.16 0.12 -12.64
N ARG A 44 -3.35 1.03 -13.60
CA ARG A 44 -3.53 2.47 -13.30
C ARG A 44 -4.83 2.77 -12.54
N GLN A 45 -5.87 1.95 -12.73
CA GLN A 45 -7.16 2.10 -12.06
C GLN A 45 -7.17 1.51 -10.64
N MET A 46 -6.22 0.62 -10.32
CA MET A 46 -6.10 0.00 -9.02
C MET A 46 -5.33 0.93 -8.07
N LYS A 47 -6.07 1.64 -7.22
CA LYS A 47 -5.51 2.57 -6.23
C LYS A 47 -5.79 2.05 -4.82
N PRO A 48 -4.77 1.95 -3.94
CA PRO A 48 -4.96 1.47 -2.58
C PRO A 48 -5.86 2.40 -1.77
N ARG A 49 -6.69 1.80 -0.91
CA ARG A 49 -7.49 2.54 0.07
C ARG A 49 -6.60 3.16 1.15
N LYS A 50 -7.10 4.23 1.79
CA LYS A 50 -6.39 4.91 2.88
C LYS A 50 -6.12 3.94 4.04
N SER A 51 -4.87 3.85 4.48
CA SER A 51 -4.47 2.96 5.58
C SER A 51 -4.35 3.69 6.92
N ILE A 52 -4.11 2.95 8.00
CA ILE A 52 -3.75 3.48 9.31
C ILE A 52 -2.23 3.62 9.37
N TYR A 53 -1.74 4.75 9.92
CA TYR A 53 -0.30 5.00 10.07
C TYR A 53 0.00 5.45 11.50
N TYR A 54 0.87 4.72 12.18
CA TYR A 54 1.42 5.05 13.49
C TYR A 54 2.95 5.15 13.37
N PRO A 55 3.52 6.38 13.35
CA PRO A 55 4.96 6.58 13.18
C PRO A 55 5.80 5.77 14.17
N ASP A 56 5.35 5.67 15.42
CA ASP A 56 6.07 5.02 16.52
C ASP A 56 6.33 3.52 16.29
N PHE A 57 5.56 2.88 15.40
CA PHE A 57 5.67 1.45 15.09
C PHE A 57 6.40 1.17 13.78
N ILE A 58 6.90 2.20 13.10
CA ILE A 58 7.53 2.10 11.78
C ILE A 58 8.87 2.84 11.81
N ALA A 59 9.83 2.43 10.98
CA ALA A 59 11.10 3.12 10.87
C ALA A 59 10.91 4.60 10.49
N ALA A 60 11.57 5.51 11.21
CA ALA A 60 11.49 6.96 11.00
C ALA A 60 11.85 7.41 9.56
N ASN A 61 12.65 6.61 8.82
CA ASN A 61 12.97 6.90 7.43
C ASN A 61 11.77 6.76 6.46
N GLN A 62 10.60 6.29 6.93
CA GLN A 62 9.38 6.22 6.14
C GLN A 62 8.58 7.53 6.17
N GLU A 63 8.99 8.57 6.89
CA GLU A 63 8.18 9.78 7.13
C GLU A 63 7.61 10.47 5.88
N SER A 64 8.28 10.39 4.72
CA SER A 64 7.82 11.03 3.47
C SER A 64 6.85 10.19 2.63
N ARG A 65 6.71 8.89 2.94
CA ARG A 65 5.86 7.95 2.21
C ARG A 65 4.34 8.08 2.49
N PRO A 66 3.87 8.40 3.72
CA PRO A 66 2.45 8.42 4.05
C PRO A 66 1.78 9.67 3.47
N ASN A 67 0.98 9.47 2.42
CA ASN A 67 0.08 10.51 1.88
C ASN A 67 -1.36 9.98 1.65
N ASN A 68 -1.63 8.75 2.10
CA ASN A 68 -2.91 8.05 1.96
C ASN A 68 -3.35 7.45 3.31
N VAL A 69 -3.49 8.30 4.33
CA VAL A 69 -3.78 7.87 5.70
C VAL A 69 -5.21 8.27 6.09
N LEU A 70 -5.89 7.41 6.84
CA LEU A 70 -7.19 7.72 7.47
C LEU A 70 -6.99 8.79 8.55
N SER A 71 -7.83 9.83 8.54
CA SER A 71 -7.74 10.88 9.55
C SER A 71 -8.13 10.31 10.92
N ASN A 72 -7.18 10.30 11.84
CA ASN A 72 -7.36 9.74 13.17
C ASN A 72 -8.19 10.70 14.03
N LYS A 73 -9.53 10.62 13.96
CA LYS A 73 -10.43 11.35 14.88
C LYS A 73 -10.65 10.62 16.21
N SER A 74 -10.19 9.37 16.36
CA SER A 74 -10.55 8.55 17.51
C SER A 74 -9.50 7.50 17.83
N LYS A 75 -8.32 7.91 18.31
CA LYS A 75 -7.49 7.09 19.20
C LYS A 75 -6.55 8.02 19.95
N LYS A 76 -6.89 8.26 21.22
CA LYS A 76 -6.07 8.88 22.26
C LYS A 76 -4.64 8.36 22.16
N SER A 77 -3.67 9.25 22.32
CA SER A 77 -2.33 8.89 22.74
C SER A 77 -2.43 8.01 23.99
N ILE A 78 -2.07 6.74 23.86
CA ILE A 78 -1.79 5.91 25.03
C ILE A 78 -0.39 6.31 25.43
N ASN A 79 -0.29 7.13 26.48
CA ASN A 79 0.97 7.34 27.18
C ASN A 79 1.34 6.00 27.81
N TRP A 80 2.35 5.33 27.26
CA TRP A 80 3.08 4.30 27.96
C TRP A 80 4.16 5.01 28.79
N ASP A 81 3.76 5.57 29.92
CA ASP A 81 4.71 6.04 30.92
C ASP A 81 5.43 4.78 31.46
N HIS A 82 6.68 4.60 31.03
CA HIS A 82 7.59 3.65 31.65
C HIS A 82 8.20 4.33 32.87
N GLU A 83 7.85 3.82 34.06
CA GLU A 83 8.69 3.94 35.26
C GLU A 83 10.10 3.38 35.00
#